data_AF-A0A3E1EG15-F1
#
_entry.id   AF-A0A3E1EG15-F1
#
_cell.length_a   1.000
_cell.length_b   1.000
_cell.length_c   1.000
_cell.angle_alpha   90.00
_cell.angle_beta   90.00
_cell.angle_gamma   90.00
#
_symmetry.space_group_name_H-M   'P 1'
#
loop_
_entity.id
_entity.type
_entity.pdbx_description
1 polymer ?
#
loop_
_entity_poly.entity_id
_entity_poly.type
_entity_poly.pdbx_seq_one_letter_code
_entity_poly.pdbx_strand_id
1 'polypeptide(L)'
;MVAITGIMVTIGMPAINGVRESASKSASQRNAQAIASISSSLAAVGEEHVLPDSLGGAEATALLLREGVVVSKGPFAGQFFSTGHMSDQDLQYAVRHLKIVYDASQVRLAYDPKSSI
;
A
#
# COMPACT_ATOMS: atom_id res chain seq x y z
N MET A 1 -14.74 -14.00 35.91
CA MET A 1 -15.22 -14.20 34.52
C MET A 1 -15.51 -12.83 33.94
N VAL A 2 -14.77 -12.41 32.92
CA VAL A 2 -14.99 -11.11 32.25
C VAL A 2 -16.04 -11.33 31.17
N ALA A 3 -17.17 -10.63 31.30
CA ALA A 3 -18.25 -10.65 30.33
C ALA A 3 -17.79 -9.91 29.06
N ILE A 4 -17.64 -10.64 27.96
CA ILE A 4 -17.49 -10.05 26.63
C ILE A 4 -18.90 -9.80 26.12
N THR A 5 -19.39 -8.58 26.33
CA THR A 5 -20.54 -8.04 25.63
C THR A 5 -20.13 -7.88 24.17
N GLY A 6 -20.44 -8.88 23.34
CA GLY A 6 -20.25 -8.82 21.90
C GLY A 6 -21.17 -7.75 21.32
N ILE A 7 -20.67 -6.53 21.19
CA ILE A 7 -21.37 -5.44 20.52
C ILE A 7 -21.42 -5.81 19.04
N MET A 8 -22.55 -6.36 18.60
CA MET A 8 -22.84 -6.57 17.19
C MET A 8 -23.21 -5.20 16.59
N VAL A 9 -22.21 -4.45 16.13
CA VAL A 9 -22.47 -3.20 15.41
C VAL A 9 -22.97 -3.56 14.02
N THR A 10 -24.28 -3.49 13.82
CA THR A 10 -24.85 -3.36 12.47
C THR A 10 -24.44 -2.01 11.93
N ILE A 11 -23.44 -1.99 11.04
CA ILE A 11 -23.11 -0.81 10.25
C ILE A 11 -24.29 -0.60 9.31
N GLY A 12 -25.22 0.27 9.71
CA GLY A 12 -26.22 0.80 8.79
C GLY A 12 -25.48 1.47 7.65
N MET A 13 -25.50 0.87 6.46
CA MET A 13 -25.03 1.53 5.26
C MET A 13 -25.91 2.75 5.02
N PRO A 14 -25.40 3.98 5.13
CA PRO A 14 -26.15 5.11 4.66
C PRO A 14 -25.95 5.14 3.13
N ALA A 15 -27.05 5.01 2.39
CA ALA A 15 -27.07 5.27 0.97
C ALA A 15 -26.80 6.77 0.77
N ILE A 16 -25.53 7.14 0.52
CA ILE A 16 -25.14 8.53 0.27
C ILE A 16 -24.39 8.57 -1.07
N ASN A 17 -24.95 9.30 -2.01
CA ASN A 17 -24.34 9.55 -3.34
C ASN A 17 -22.97 10.26 -3.25
N GLY A 18 -22.59 10.80 -2.08
CA GLY A 18 -21.25 11.33 -1.74
C GLY A 18 -20.39 10.45 -0.82
N VAL A 19 -20.94 9.36 -0.24
CA VAL A 19 -20.14 8.36 0.49
C VAL A 19 -19.35 7.49 -0.46
N ARG A 20 -19.83 7.23 -1.68
CA ARG A 20 -19.06 6.44 -2.65
C ARG A 20 -17.72 7.10 -2.97
N GLU A 21 -17.70 8.43 -3.10
CA GLU A 21 -16.48 9.18 -3.36
C GLU A 21 -15.56 9.25 -2.14
N SER A 22 -16.12 9.49 -0.95
CA SER A 22 -15.36 9.50 0.31
C SER A 22 -14.82 8.11 0.70
N ALA A 23 -15.59 7.05 0.44
CA ALA A 23 -15.21 5.66 0.67
C ALA A 23 -14.17 5.20 -0.34
N SER A 24 -14.29 5.60 -1.61
CA SER A 24 -13.28 5.36 -2.65
C SER A 24 -11.95 6.05 -2.33
N LYS A 25 -12.00 7.31 -1.89
CA LYS A 25 -10.82 8.04 -1.42
C LYS A 25 -10.20 7.39 -0.18
N SER A 26 -11.01 6.95 0.78
CA SER A 26 -10.52 6.26 1.97
C SER A 26 -9.97 4.86 1.66
N ALA A 27 -10.50 4.19 0.65
CA ALA A 27 -9.99 2.89 0.17
C ALA A 27 -8.63 3.06 -0.51
N SER A 28 -8.52 4.01 -1.46
CA SER A 28 -7.26 4.31 -2.15
C SER A 28 -6.15 4.76 -1.19
N GLN A 29 -6.46 5.58 -0.18
CA GLN A 29 -5.49 5.94 0.87
C GLN A 29 -5.03 4.74 1.70
N ARG A 30 -5.94 3.85 2.10
CA ARG A 30 -5.59 2.62 2.83
C ARG A 30 -4.73 1.69 1.98
N ASN A 31 -5.05 1.57 0.69
CA ASN A 31 -4.28 0.78 -0.25
C ASN A 31 -2.86 1.34 -0.42
N ALA A 32 -2.73 2.66 -0.57
CA ALA A 32 -1.44 3.33 -0.64
C ALA A 32 -0.62 3.14 0.66
N GLN A 33 -1.27 3.23 1.83
CA GLN A 33 -0.61 2.94 3.11
C GLN A 33 -0.14 1.49 3.22
N ALA A 34 -0.91 0.52 2.73
CA ALA A 34 -0.52 -0.89 2.71
C ALA A 34 0.71 -1.10 1.81
N ILE A 35 0.70 -0.54 0.59
CA ILE A 35 1.84 -0.57 -0.35
C ILE A 35 3.09 0.05 0.29
N ALA A 36 2.96 1.24 0.87
CA ALA A 36 4.08 1.94 1.51
C ALA A 36 4.64 1.17 2.73
N SER A 37 3.77 0.49 3.48
CA SER A 37 4.19 -0.31 4.65
C SER A 37 5.00 -1.54 4.22
N ILE A 38 4.56 -2.24 3.17
CA ILE A 38 5.31 -3.37 2.61
C ILE A 38 6.64 -2.88 2.03
N SER A 39 6.59 -1.78 1.26
CA SER A 39 7.81 -1.18 0.70
C SER A 39 8.81 -0.78 1.78
N SER A 40 8.35 -0.18 2.88
CA SER A 40 9.21 0.15 4.02
C SER A 40 9.78 -1.10 4.70
N SER A 41 9.02 -2.19 4.76
CA SER A 41 9.49 -3.46 5.32
C SER A 41 10.57 -4.09 4.43
N LEU A 42 10.37 -4.09 3.11
CA LEU A 42 11.33 -4.56 2.12
C LEU A 42 12.61 -3.72 2.13
N ALA A 43 12.47 -2.39 2.20
CA ALA A 43 13.61 -1.49 2.32
C ALA A 43 14.38 -1.72 3.63
N ALA A 44 13.68 -1.95 4.75
CA ALA A 44 14.31 -2.23 6.05
C ALA A 44 15.12 -3.54 6.07
N VAL A 45 14.70 -4.55 5.28
CA VAL A 45 15.48 -5.79 5.12
C VAL A 45 16.57 -5.66 4.05
N GLY A 46 16.68 -4.51 3.40
CA GLY A 46 17.69 -4.22 2.37
C GLY A 46 17.36 -4.78 0.99
N GLU A 47 16.07 -5.07 0.72
CA GLU A 47 15.64 -5.56 -0.59
C GLU A 47 15.38 -4.39 -1.55
N GLU A 48 16.11 -4.37 -2.66
CA GLU A 48 15.92 -3.43 -3.75
C GLU A 48 14.68 -3.82 -4.56
N HIS A 49 13.56 -3.17 -4.29
CA HIS A 49 12.29 -3.43 -4.95
C HIS A 49 11.71 -2.18 -5.65
N VAL A 50 12.28 -1.00 -5.37
CA VAL A 50 11.81 0.25 -5.99
C VAL A 50 12.42 0.40 -7.38
N LEU A 51 11.54 0.49 -8.38
CA LEU A 51 11.90 0.73 -9.76
C LEU A 51 12.08 2.24 -9.99
N PRO A 52 13.14 2.66 -10.70
CA PRO A 52 13.34 4.05 -11.09
C PRO A 52 12.27 4.52 -12.08
N ASP A 53 12.07 5.84 -12.21
CA ASP A 53 11.06 6.42 -13.11
C ASP A 53 11.23 5.98 -14.58
N SER A 54 12.47 5.73 -15.02
CA SER A 54 12.76 5.20 -16.36
C SER A 54 12.17 3.81 -16.64
N LEU A 55 11.83 3.04 -15.59
CA LEU A 55 11.20 1.72 -15.66
C LEU A 55 9.72 1.75 -15.21
N GLY A 56 9.13 2.95 -15.09
CA GLY A 56 7.73 3.13 -14.66
C GLY A 56 7.56 3.56 -13.20
N GLY A 57 8.66 3.80 -12.47
CA GLY A 57 8.65 4.52 -11.20
C GLY A 57 7.72 3.94 -10.14
N ALA A 58 6.93 4.83 -9.52
CA ALA A 58 6.02 4.46 -8.44
C ALA A 58 4.93 3.48 -8.87
N GLU A 59 4.45 3.58 -10.12
CA GLU A 59 3.41 2.71 -10.66
C GLU A 59 3.93 1.29 -10.88
N ALA A 60 5.07 1.15 -11.54
CA ALA A 60 5.70 -0.15 -11.76
C ALA A 60 6.12 -0.80 -10.43
N THR A 61 6.60 0.00 -9.48
CA THR A 61 6.91 -0.50 -8.14
C THR A 61 5.65 -0.97 -7.39
N ALA A 62 4.55 -0.21 -7.45
CA ALA A 62 3.30 -0.62 -6.84
C ALA A 62 2.74 -1.90 -7.48
N LEU A 63 2.83 -2.04 -8.80
CA LEU A 63 2.48 -3.27 -9.53
C LEU A 63 3.33 -4.45 -9.05
N LEU A 64 4.64 -4.28 -8.94
CA LEU A 64 5.55 -5.32 -8.46
C LEU A 64 5.21 -5.74 -7.01
N LEU A 65 4.86 -4.79 -6.14
CA LEU A 65 4.41 -5.09 -4.78
C LEU A 65 3.03 -5.77 -4.72
N ARG A 66 2.19 -5.55 -5.72
CA ARG A 66 0.91 -6.27 -5.86
C ARG A 66 1.15 -7.71 -6.29
N GLU A 67 1.91 -7.93 -7.37
CA GLU A 67 2.29 -9.27 -7.84
C GLU A 67 3.07 -10.04 -6.77
N GLY A 68 3.82 -9.30 -5.96
CA GLY A 68 4.49 -9.76 -4.77
C GLY A 68 5.98 -9.97 -4.98
N VAL A 69 6.72 -9.78 -3.89
CA VAL A 69 8.18 -9.79 -3.86
C VAL A 69 8.63 -10.87 -2.90
N VAL A 70 9.52 -11.72 -3.38
CA VAL A 70 10.24 -12.67 -2.53
C VAL A 70 11.49 -11.98 -2.02
N VAL A 71 11.67 -11.94 -0.70
CA VAL A 71 12.89 -11.39 -0.10
C VAL A 71 14.05 -12.31 -0.41
N SER A 72 15.08 -11.78 -1.05
CA SER A 72 16.24 -12.56 -1.50
C SER A 72 17.28 -12.73 -0.41
N LYS A 73 17.34 -11.82 0.56
CA LYS A 73 18.43 -11.73 1.55
C LYS A 73 17.94 -11.38 2.96
N GLY A 74 18.79 -11.66 3.95
CA GLY A 74 18.53 -11.30 5.35
C GLY A 74 17.66 -12.30 6.11
N PRO A 75 17.22 -11.95 7.33
CA PRO A 75 16.52 -12.86 8.24
C PRO A 75 15.13 -13.30 7.75
N PHE A 76 14.58 -12.61 6.75
CA PHE A 76 13.31 -12.92 6.11
C PHE A 76 13.47 -13.51 4.70
N ALA A 77 14.67 -13.97 4.33
CA ALA A 77 14.92 -14.57 3.02
C ALA A 77 13.96 -15.74 2.74
N GLY A 78 13.38 -15.76 1.53
CA GLY A 78 12.37 -16.72 1.11
C GLY A 78 10.94 -16.38 1.53
N GLN A 79 10.71 -15.28 2.27
CA GLN A 79 9.36 -14.80 2.55
C GLN A 79 8.78 -14.02 1.38
N PHE A 80 7.50 -14.24 1.12
CA PHE A 80 6.74 -13.55 0.09
C PHE A 80 5.91 -12.42 0.69
N PHE A 81 6.11 -11.21 0.19
CA PHE A 81 5.34 -10.03 0.57
C PHE A 81 4.51 -9.55 -0.62
N SER A 82 3.20 -9.46 -0.44
CA SER A 82 2.28 -8.91 -1.44
C SER A 82 1.23 -8.06 -0.74
N THR A 83 0.75 -7.03 -1.43
CA THR A 83 -0.40 -6.22 -0.98
C THR A 83 -1.73 -6.96 -1.11
N GLY A 84 -1.73 -8.17 -1.68
CA GLY A 84 -2.90 -9.00 -1.93
C GLY A 84 -3.65 -8.62 -3.21
N HIS A 85 -4.89 -9.11 -3.34
CA HIS A 85 -5.75 -8.84 -4.49
C HIS A 85 -6.26 -7.40 -4.48
N MET A 86 -5.49 -6.50 -5.10
CA MET A 86 -5.89 -5.13 -5.40
C MET A 86 -6.26 -5.04 -6.88
N SER A 87 -7.40 -4.44 -7.21
CA SER A 87 -7.79 -4.25 -8.62
C SER A 87 -6.86 -3.25 -9.31
N ASP A 88 -6.71 -3.33 -10.64
CA ASP A 88 -5.92 -2.35 -11.40
C ASP A 88 -6.41 -0.91 -11.16
N GLN A 89 -7.72 -0.74 -11.02
CA GLN A 89 -8.34 0.55 -10.75
C GLN A 89 -7.96 1.09 -9.36
N ASP A 90 -8.01 0.25 -8.33
CA ASP A 90 -7.59 0.62 -6.97
C ASP A 90 -6.10 0.95 -6.89
N LEU A 91 -5.29 0.23 -7.66
CA LEU A 91 -3.85 0.48 -7.75
C LEU A 91 -3.57 1.84 -8.40
N GLN A 92 -4.23 2.18 -9.51
CA GLN A 92 -4.09 3.50 -10.14
C GLN A 92 -4.49 4.64 -9.19
N TYR A 93 -5.52 4.46 -8.37
CA TYR A 93 -5.88 5.45 -7.36
C TYR A 93 -4.88 5.51 -6.20
N ALA A 94 -4.34 4.37 -5.78
CA ALA A 94 -3.33 4.31 -4.72
C ALA A 94 -2.00 4.96 -5.14
N VAL A 95 -1.55 4.74 -6.38
CA VAL A 95 -0.30 5.29 -6.94
C VAL A 95 -0.29 6.82 -6.89
N ARG A 96 -1.45 7.49 -7.04
CA ARG A 96 -1.55 8.95 -6.90
C ARG A 96 -1.17 9.45 -5.50
N HIS A 97 -1.27 8.60 -4.49
CA HIS A 97 -0.90 8.89 -3.11
C HIS A 97 0.45 8.30 -2.72
N LEU A 98 1.24 7.83 -3.70
CA LEU A 98 2.54 7.23 -3.47
C LEU A 98 3.64 8.08 -4.10
N LYS A 99 4.74 8.18 -3.37
CA LYS A 99 5.95 8.88 -3.82
C LYS A 99 7.16 8.00 -3.56
N ILE A 100 8.09 7.97 -4.51
CA ILE A 100 9.41 7.39 -4.27
C ILE A 100 10.21 8.36 -3.41
N VAL A 101 10.66 7.87 -2.27
CA VAL A 101 11.55 8.59 -1.36
C VAL A 101 12.92 7.95 -1.46
N TYR A 102 13.87 8.75 -1.95
CA TYR A 102 15.29 8.46 -1.92
C TYR A 102 15.84 8.97 -0.59
N ASP A 103 16.03 8.08 0.37
CA ASP A 103 16.74 8.38 1.61
C ASP A 103 18.22 8.00 1.45
N ALA A 104 19.11 8.58 2.26
CA ALA A 104 20.56 8.44 2.12
C ALA A 104 21.05 6.97 2.25
N SER A 105 20.20 6.08 2.78
CA SER A 105 20.52 4.67 2.97
C SER A 105 19.54 3.71 2.30
N GLN A 106 18.35 4.16 1.87
CA GLN A 106 17.28 3.27 1.38
C GLN A 106 16.36 4.00 0.40
N VAL A 107 15.90 3.27 -0.63
CA VAL A 107 14.86 3.73 -1.55
C VAL A 107 13.56 3.00 -1.22
N ARG A 108 12.48 3.75 -0.99
CA ARG A 108 11.17 3.18 -0.66
C ARG A 108 10.03 4.00 -1.26
N LEU A 109 8.87 3.36 -1.43
CA LEU A 109 7.60 4.03 -1.60
C LEU A 109 7.09 4.53 -0.26
N ALA A 110 6.84 5.82 -0.16
CA ALA A 110 6.17 6.44 0.97
C ALA A 110 4.76 6.88 0.56
N TYR A 111 3.84 6.78 1.52
CA TYR A 111 2.50 7.35 1.39
C TYR A 111 2.57 8.86 1.55
N ASP A 112 2.14 9.59 0.52
CA ASP A 112 2.00 11.04 0.53
C ASP A 112 0.51 11.41 0.30
N PRO A 113 -0.23 11.78 1.37
CA PRO A 113 -1.64 12.16 1.25
C PRO A 113 -1.86 13.46 0.46
N LYS A 114 -0.79 14.23 0.18
CA LYS A 114 -0.81 15.53 -0.47
C LYS A 114 -0.19 15.52 -1.87
N SER A 115 0.15 14.36 -2.41
CA SER A 115 0.59 14.22 -3.81
C SER A 115 -0.60 14.45 -4.77
N SER A 116 -1.15 15.66 -4.76
CA SER A 116 -1.96 16.19 -5.84
C SER A 116 -1.01 16.57 -6.97
N ILE A 117 -1.11 15.84 -8.08
CA ILE A 117 -0.69 16.34 -9.39
C ILE A 117 -1.48 17.62 -9.69
#